data_AF-Q70VZ6-F1
#
_entry.id   AF-Q70VZ6-F1
#
_cell.length_a   1.000
_cell.length_b   1.000
_cell.length_c   1.000
_cell.angle_alpha   90.00
_cell.angle_beta   90.00
_cell.angle_gamma   90.00
#
_symmetry.space_group_name_H-M   'P 1'
#
loop_
_entity.id
_entity.type
_entity.pdbx_description
1 polymer ?
#
loop_
_entity_poly.entity_id
_entity_poly.type
_entity_poly.pdbx_seq_one_letter_code
_entity_poly.pdbx_strand_id
1 'polypeptide(L)'
;MVKFAPLSVPWERRLQTFVVLQWIFSFAVLGVVCYVVFIGLQFTRFWIFSILYAIWWYVDRAKPWQGGRQSDVLRQWVIWRYMKDYFPISLVKTAYLDPSRNYLAGFHPHGVLATGAFTNLCTESTGFSSLFPGIRPHLMMLNLWFWTPFFRDYIMSGGLVPVDKESAAHILSREGGGNLMAVIVGGVQEALDARPGGYKLVLRNRKGFIRLALMHGYWEEGSGFN
;
A
#
# COMPACT_ATOMS: atom_id res chain seq x y z
N MET A 1 -11.72 20.63 -25.77
CA MET A 1 -11.35 19.85 -26.96
C MET A 1 -10.49 18.68 -26.51
N VAL A 2 -10.95 17.44 -26.71
CA VAL A 2 -10.19 16.25 -26.29
C VAL A 2 -8.96 16.13 -27.18
N LYS A 3 -7.76 16.25 -26.61
CA LYS A 3 -6.49 16.02 -27.31
C LYS A 3 -6.19 14.52 -27.27
N PHE A 4 -6.29 13.85 -28.41
CA PHE A 4 -5.91 12.45 -28.53
C PHE A 4 -4.38 12.31 -28.50
N ALA A 5 -3.91 11.16 -28.01
CA ALA A 5 -2.48 10.84 -28.04
C ALA A 5 -2.00 10.74 -29.50
N PRO A 6 -0.81 11.28 -29.84
CA PRO A 6 -0.27 11.17 -31.20
C PRO A 6 -0.02 9.70 -31.57
N LEU A 7 -0.18 9.33 -32.84
CA LEU A 7 -0.01 7.93 -33.28
C LEU A 7 1.44 7.40 -33.07
N SER A 8 2.43 8.30 -33.09
CA SER A 8 3.85 8.01 -32.93
C SER A 8 4.35 8.23 -31.49
N VAL A 9 3.74 7.55 -30.51
CA VAL A 9 4.26 7.51 -29.13
C VAL A 9 5.40 6.48 -29.01
N PRO A 10 6.55 6.83 -28.39
CA PRO A 10 7.63 5.88 -28.11
C PRO A 10 7.16 4.64 -27.34
N TRP A 11 7.80 3.49 -27.59
CA TRP A 11 7.41 2.22 -26.96
C TRP A 11 7.39 2.27 -25.43
N GLU A 12 8.38 2.94 -24.83
CA GLU A 12 8.46 3.10 -23.38
C GLU A 12 7.24 3.81 -22.81
N ARG A 13 6.79 4.91 -23.44
CA ARG A 13 5.58 5.63 -23.02
C ARG A 13 4.32 4.77 -23.19
N ARG A 14 4.27 3.86 -24.15
CA ARG A 14 3.16 2.89 -24.29
C ARG A 14 3.16 1.88 -23.15
N LEU A 15 4.33 1.36 -22.76
CA LEU A 15 4.45 0.46 -21.61
C LEU A 15 4.05 1.17 -20.32
N GLN A 16 4.49 2.41 -20.12
CA GLN A 16 4.08 3.23 -18.98
C GLN A 16 2.56 3.39 -18.91
N THR A 17 1.91 3.77 -20.02
CA THR A 17 0.44 3.86 -20.09
C THR A 17 -0.22 2.52 -19.83
N PHE A 18 0.30 1.41 -20.40
CA PHE A 18 -0.22 0.08 -20.16
C PHE A 18 -0.17 -0.32 -18.68
N VAL A 19 0.95 -0.03 -18.00
CA VAL A 19 1.11 -0.29 -16.57
C VAL A 19 0.13 0.53 -15.73
N VAL A 20 -0.09 1.79 -16.09
CA VAL A 20 -1.07 2.64 -15.40
C VAL A 20 -2.50 2.11 -15.59
N LEU A 21 -2.84 1.67 -16.81
CA LEU A 21 -4.13 1.03 -17.07
C LEU A 21 -4.26 -0.25 -16.27
N GLN A 22 -3.24 -1.12 -16.28
CA GLN A 22 -3.22 -2.34 -15.50
C GLN A 22 -3.43 -2.05 -14.00
N TRP A 23 -2.77 -1.03 -13.45
CA TRP A 23 -2.97 -0.59 -12.07
C TRP A 23 -4.41 -0.16 -11.77
N ILE A 24 -5.01 0.66 -12.63
CA ILE A 24 -6.41 1.09 -12.50
C ILE A 24 -7.35 -0.12 -12.53
N PHE A 25 -7.19 -1.01 -13.51
CA PHE A 25 -8.03 -2.21 -13.63
C PHE A 25 -7.79 -3.20 -12.50
N SER A 26 -6.58 -3.26 -11.94
CA SER A 26 -6.31 -4.08 -10.77
C SER A 26 -7.09 -3.61 -9.55
N PHE A 27 -7.24 -2.31 -9.33
CA PHE A 27 -8.09 -1.82 -8.24
C PHE A 27 -9.59 -1.96 -8.52
N ALA A 28 -10.01 -1.81 -9.78
CA ALA A 28 -11.44 -1.81 -10.12
C ALA A 28 -12.04 -3.22 -10.29
N VAL A 29 -11.29 -4.16 -10.88
CA VAL A 29 -11.85 -5.41 -11.43
C VAL A 29 -11.18 -6.67 -10.87
N LEU A 30 -9.92 -6.61 -10.46
CA LEU A 30 -9.16 -7.81 -10.09
C LEU A 30 -9.81 -8.59 -8.95
N GLY A 31 -10.38 -7.92 -7.94
CA GLY A 31 -11.05 -8.62 -6.85
C GLY A 31 -12.24 -9.46 -7.31
N VAL A 32 -13.04 -8.93 -8.26
CA VAL A 32 -14.16 -9.67 -8.87
C VAL A 32 -13.63 -10.86 -9.67
N VAL A 33 -12.59 -10.64 -10.47
CA VAL A 33 -11.95 -11.71 -11.24
C VAL A 33 -11.42 -12.80 -10.32
N CYS A 34 -10.78 -12.46 -9.20
CA CYS A 34 -10.30 -13.41 -8.22
C CYS A 34 -11.42 -14.28 -7.64
N TYR A 35 -12.58 -13.71 -7.31
CA TYR A 35 -13.75 -14.48 -6.88
C TYR A 35 -14.31 -15.38 -7.98
N VAL A 36 -14.47 -14.86 -9.20
CA VAL A 36 -14.96 -15.64 -10.34
C VAL A 36 -14.03 -16.81 -10.63
N VAL A 37 -12.72 -16.61 -10.60
CA VAL A 37 -11.73 -17.68 -10.77
C VAL A 37 -11.81 -18.68 -9.61
N PHE A 38 -11.85 -18.21 -8.37
CA PHE A 38 -11.94 -19.08 -7.19
C PHE A 38 -13.18 -19.97 -7.22
N ILE A 39 -14.36 -19.40 -7.52
CA ILE A 39 -15.62 -20.14 -7.63
C ILE A 39 -15.60 -21.04 -8.88
N GLY A 40 -15.15 -20.51 -10.02
CA GLY A 40 -15.09 -21.23 -11.29
C GLY A 40 -14.22 -22.48 -11.21
N LEU A 41 -13.08 -22.43 -10.53
CA LEU A 41 -12.18 -23.58 -10.35
C LEU A 41 -12.88 -24.77 -9.68
N GLN A 42 -13.87 -24.54 -8.81
CA GLN A 42 -14.65 -25.60 -8.17
C GLN A 42 -15.45 -26.44 -9.16
N PHE A 43 -15.80 -25.88 -10.32
CA PHE A 43 -16.55 -26.55 -11.39
C PHE A 43 -15.63 -27.14 -12.47
N THR A 44 -14.32 -27.16 -12.23
CA THR A 44 -13.34 -27.72 -13.18
C THR A 44 -12.58 -28.90 -12.57
N ARG A 45 -11.77 -29.56 -13.40
CA ARG A 45 -10.81 -30.60 -12.96
C ARG A 45 -9.79 -30.09 -11.93
N PHE A 46 -9.66 -28.77 -11.76
CA PHE A 46 -8.70 -28.11 -10.86
C PHE A 46 -9.28 -27.78 -9.48
N TRP A 47 -10.48 -28.27 -9.14
CA TRP A 47 -11.16 -27.98 -7.86
C TRP A 47 -10.27 -28.23 -6.63
N ILE A 48 -9.42 -29.26 -6.68
CA ILE A 48 -8.52 -29.61 -5.56
C ILE A 48 -7.58 -28.46 -5.19
N PHE A 49 -7.05 -27.71 -6.17
CA PHE A 49 -6.19 -26.56 -5.90
C PHE A 49 -6.95 -25.45 -5.20
N SER A 50 -8.22 -25.24 -5.58
CA SER A 50 -9.05 -24.23 -4.94
C SER A 50 -9.44 -24.61 -3.52
N ILE A 51 -9.66 -25.90 -3.22
CA ILE A 51 -9.91 -26.38 -1.85
C ILE A 51 -8.65 -26.27 -0.99
N LEU A 52 -7.49 -26.66 -1.51
CA LEU A 52 -6.21 -26.49 -0.81
C LEU A 52 -5.94 -25.02 -0.48
N TYR A 53 -6.18 -24.13 -1.45
CA TYR A 53 -6.08 -22.69 -1.22
C TYR A 53 -7.12 -22.22 -0.19
N ALA A 54 -8.36 -22.72 -0.20
CA ALA A 54 -9.39 -22.34 0.78
C ALA A 54 -9.00 -22.74 2.21
N ILE A 55 -8.42 -23.93 2.39
CA ILE A 55 -7.89 -24.38 3.69
C ILE A 55 -6.78 -23.44 4.14
N TRP A 56 -5.80 -23.16 3.26
CA TRP A 56 -4.73 -22.22 3.56
C TRP A 56 -5.27 -20.82 3.90
N TRP A 57 -6.26 -20.35 3.14
CA TRP A 57 -6.91 -19.07 3.35
C TRP A 57 -7.54 -18.99 4.75
N TYR A 58 -8.26 -20.04 5.15
CA TYR A 58 -8.89 -20.10 6.46
C TYR A 58 -7.87 -20.11 7.61
N VAL A 59 -6.81 -20.92 7.48
CA VAL A 59 -5.73 -20.99 8.48
C VAL A 59 -4.97 -19.66 8.57
N ASP A 60 -4.76 -19.00 7.43
CA ASP A 60 -3.97 -17.78 7.30
C ASP A 60 -4.77 -16.48 7.47
N ARG A 61 -6.04 -16.57 7.86
CA ARG A 61 -6.96 -15.41 7.91
C ARG A 61 -6.46 -14.25 8.76
N ALA A 62 -5.70 -14.50 9.82
CA ALA A 62 -5.22 -13.45 10.74
C ALA A 62 -3.95 -12.74 10.23
N LYS A 63 -3.26 -13.29 9.22
CA LYS A 63 -1.96 -12.79 8.79
C LYS A 63 -1.94 -11.33 8.31
N PRO A 64 -2.95 -10.83 7.57
CA PRO A 64 -2.99 -9.42 7.17
C PRO A 64 -2.84 -8.46 8.36
N TRP A 65 -3.56 -8.73 9.46
CA TRP A 65 -3.53 -7.94 10.68
C TRP A 65 -2.19 -8.02 11.41
N GLN A 66 -1.40 -9.05 11.13
CA GLN A 66 -0.07 -9.29 11.67
C GLN A 66 1.04 -8.82 10.71
N GLY A 67 0.82 -7.73 9.98
CA GLY A 67 1.86 -7.12 9.11
C GLY A 67 2.07 -7.82 7.75
N GLY A 68 1.26 -8.81 7.40
CA GLY A 68 1.28 -9.43 6.08
C GLY A 68 2.50 -10.31 5.78
N ARG A 69 2.86 -10.41 4.50
CA ARG A 69 4.02 -11.15 3.98
C ARG A 69 4.66 -10.38 2.84
N GLN A 70 5.51 -9.42 3.16
CA GLN A 70 6.24 -8.67 2.15
C GLN A 70 7.15 -9.59 1.33
N SER A 71 7.22 -9.33 0.02
CA SER A 71 8.07 -10.06 -0.90
C SER A 71 8.95 -9.07 -1.66
N ASP A 72 10.25 -9.10 -1.38
CA ASP A 72 11.20 -8.20 -2.04
C ASP A 72 11.22 -8.41 -3.56
N VAL A 73 11.01 -9.65 -4.02
CA VAL A 73 10.88 -9.97 -5.45
C VAL A 73 9.75 -9.17 -6.09
N LEU A 74 8.55 -9.24 -5.50
CA LEU A 74 7.38 -8.51 -6.01
C LEU A 74 7.57 -6.99 -5.91
N ARG A 75 8.17 -6.49 -4.82
CA ARG A 75 8.46 -5.07 -4.63
C ARG A 75 9.49 -4.54 -5.65
N GLN A 76 10.41 -5.39 -6.13
CA GLN A 76 11.45 -5.04 -7.11
C GLN A 76 11.04 -5.28 -8.58
N TRP A 77 9.80 -5.69 -8.85
CA TRP A 77 9.34 -5.94 -10.22
C TRP A 77 9.53 -4.73 -11.13
N VAL A 78 10.00 -5.00 -12.35
CA VAL A 78 10.27 -3.97 -13.37
C VAL A 78 9.06 -3.09 -13.68
N ILE A 79 7.85 -3.64 -13.53
CA ILE A 79 6.61 -2.93 -13.78
C ILE A 79 6.49 -1.64 -12.97
N TRP A 80 7.03 -1.63 -11.75
CA TRP A 80 6.99 -0.47 -10.86
C TRP A 80 7.86 0.69 -11.34
N ARG A 81 8.92 0.42 -12.12
CA ARG A 81 9.73 1.48 -12.73
C ARG A 81 8.91 2.26 -13.76
N TYR A 82 8.15 1.56 -14.61
CA TYR A 82 7.25 2.22 -15.55
C TYR A 82 6.15 3.03 -14.86
N MET A 83 5.59 2.54 -13.74
CA MET A 83 4.64 3.30 -12.93
C MET A 83 5.26 4.61 -12.42
N LYS A 84 6.45 4.51 -11.84
CA LYS A 84 7.21 5.66 -11.32
C LYS A 84 7.50 6.68 -12.42
N ASP A 85 7.96 6.24 -13.59
CA ASP A 85 8.38 7.12 -14.69
C ASP A 85 7.19 7.76 -15.45
N TYR A 86 5.99 7.17 -15.36
CA TYR A 86 4.77 7.79 -15.90
C TYR A 86 4.35 9.04 -15.11
N PHE A 87 4.41 8.96 -13.77
CA PHE A 87 3.98 10.01 -12.84
C PHE A 87 5.14 10.84 -12.24
N PRO A 88 6.30 10.86 -12.91
CA PRO A 88 7.64 11.16 -12.33
C PRO A 88 7.75 11.11 -10.80
N ILE A 89 7.45 9.95 -10.19
CA ILE A 89 7.44 9.81 -8.73
C ILE A 89 8.88 9.74 -8.20
N SER A 90 9.17 10.53 -7.17
CA SER A 90 10.43 10.51 -6.44
C SER A 90 10.20 10.41 -4.93
N LEU A 91 11.11 9.74 -4.23
CA LEU A 91 11.16 9.72 -2.77
C LEU A 91 12.39 10.50 -2.31
N VAL A 92 12.18 11.57 -1.54
CA VAL A 92 13.24 12.41 -1.00
C VAL A 92 13.35 12.19 0.50
N LYS A 93 14.51 11.75 0.97
CA LYS A 93 14.80 11.58 2.39
C LYS A 93 15.14 12.94 3.01
N THR A 94 14.36 13.35 3.99
CA THR A 94 14.56 14.62 4.73
C THR A 94 15.05 14.42 6.16
N ALA A 95 14.87 13.22 6.71
CA ALA A 95 15.29 12.88 8.06
C ALA A 95 15.86 11.46 8.13
N TYR A 96 16.73 11.23 9.09
CA TYR A 96 17.17 9.89 9.45
C TYR A 96 16.08 9.18 10.28
N LEU A 97 15.83 7.91 9.99
CA LEU A 97 14.98 7.03 10.78
C LEU A 97 15.86 5.94 11.36
N ASP A 98 15.86 5.84 12.69
CA ASP A 98 16.56 4.83 13.46
C ASP A 98 15.86 3.46 13.31
N PRO A 99 16.52 2.44 12.73
CA PRO A 99 15.93 1.12 12.57
C PRO A 99 15.59 0.41 13.88
N SER A 100 16.05 0.88 15.02
CA SER A 100 15.66 0.34 16.33
C SER A 100 14.26 0.78 16.78
N ARG A 101 13.63 1.73 16.07
CA ARG A 101 12.33 2.32 16.43
C ARG A 101 11.25 2.00 15.40
N ASN A 102 10.00 1.98 15.85
CA ASN A 102 8.83 1.90 14.97
C ASN A 102 8.26 3.30 14.73
N TYR A 103 7.70 3.52 13.55
CA TYR A 103 7.23 4.82 13.08
C TYR A 103 5.79 4.74 12.59
N LEU A 104 5.00 5.77 12.91
CA LEU A 104 3.71 6.02 12.28
C LEU A 104 3.82 7.26 11.38
N ALA A 105 3.70 7.06 10.08
CA ALA A 105 3.76 8.10 9.06
C ALA A 105 2.35 8.47 8.56
N GLY A 106 2.08 9.77 8.42
CA GLY A 106 0.92 10.26 7.70
C GLY A 106 1.26 10.51 6.23
N PHE A 107 0.43 10.03 5.30
CA PHE A 107 0.57 10.27 3.87
C PHE A 107 -0.58 11.13 3.34
N HIS A 108 -0.25 12.15 2.55
CA HIS A 108 -1.17 13.04 1.84
C HIS A 108 -0.51 13.50 0.53
N PRO A 109 -1.25 13.70 -0.58
CA PRO A 109 -2.70 13.50 -0.74
C PRO A 109 -3.10 12.04 -1.01
N HIS A 110 -4.28 11.63 -0.56
CA HIS A 110 -4.79 10.27 -0.78
C HIS A 110 -4.87 9.94 -2.28
N GLY A 111 -5.43 10.84 -3.09
CA GLY A 111 -5.79 10.54 -4.49
C GLY A 111 -6.75 9.36 -4.61
N VAL A 112 -7.28 9.08 -5.79
CA VAL A 112 -8.26 7.98 -5.94
C VAL A 112 -7.62 6.60 -5.67
N LEU A 113 -6.38 6.40 -6.13
CA LEU A 113 -5.68 5.10 -6.07
C LEU A 113 -4.43 5.10 -5.18
N ALA A 114 -4.15 6.20 -4.48
CA ALA A 114 -2.95 6.34 -3.65
C ALA A 114 -1.63 5.93 -4.34
N THR A 115 -1.54 6.17 -5.65
CA THR A 115 -0.42 5.69 -6.48
C THR A 115 0.93 6.15 -5.95
N GLY A 116 1.04 7.39 -5.45
CA GLY A 116 2.26 7.90 -4.84
C GLY A 116 2.65 7.15 -3.56
N ALA A 117 1.68 6.84 -2.69
CA ALA A 117 1.92 6.09 -1.45
C ALA A 117 2.39 4.67 -1.79
N PHE A 118 1.65 3.98 -2.66
CA PHE A 118 1.98 2.62 -3.05
C PHE A 118 3.35 2.55 -3.75
N THR A 119 3.62 3.43 -4.71
CA THR A 119 4.89 3.40 -5.45
C THR A 119 6.08 3.62 -4.51
N ASN A 120 5.98 4.55 -3.55
CA ASN A 120 7.08 4.86 -2.64
C ASN A 120 7.23 3.88 -1.47
N LEU A 121 6.14 3.31 -0.96
CA LEU A 121 6.17 2.49 0.25
C LEU A 121 6.06 0.99 -0.07
N CYS A 122 5.28 0.62 -1.07
CA CYS A 122 5.00 -0.77 -1.39
C CYS A 122 5.89 -1.34 -2.49
N THR A 123 6.77 -0.53 -3.10
CA THR A 123 7.67 -0.97 -4.16
C THR A 123 9.08 -0.43 -3.93
N GLU A 124 10.07 -1.03 -4.59
CA GLU A 124 11.46 -0.55 -4.59
C GLU A 124 11.77 0.35 -5.80
N SER A 125 10.76 0.80 -6.55
CA SER A 125 10.98 1.62 -7.75
C SER A 125 11.67 2.97 -7.46
N THR A 126 11.46 3.53 -6.26
CA THR A 126 12.11 4.75 -5.77
C THR A 126 13.23 4.49 -4.76
N GLY A 127 13.61 3.22 -4.55
CA GLY A 127 14.74 2.84 -3.69
C GLY A 127 14.49 3.06 -2.20
N PHE A 128 13.28 2.75 -1.71
CA PHE A 128 12.91 2.95 -0.30
C PHE A 128 13.91 2.29 0.65
N SER A 129 14.25 1.02 0.43
CA SER A 129 15.19 0.29 1.30
C SER A 129 16.61 0.85 1.26
N SER A 130 17.01 1.53 0.18
CA SER A 130 18.30 2.22 0.09
C SER A 130 18.31 3.53 0.88
N LEU A 131 17.19 4.27 0.87
CA LEU A 131 17.06 5.53 1.61
C LEU A 131 16.86 5.31 3.12
N PHE A 132 16.11 4.27 3.48
CA PHE A 132 15.78 3.91 4.86
C PHE A 132 16.22 2.46 5.15
N PRO A 133 17.53 2.20 5.24
CA PRO A 133 18.04 0.86 5.49
C PRO A 133 17.53 0.34 6.84
N GLY A 134 17.06 -0.90 6.87
CA GLY A 134 16.49 -1.51 8.07
C GLY A 134 15.04 -1.11 8.39
N ILE A 135 14.45 -0.18 7.62
CA ILE A 135 13.03 0.18 7.76
C ILE A 135 12.18 -0.62 6.78
N ARG A 136 11.12 -1.23 7.30
CA ARG A 136 10.09 -1.97 6.58
C ARG A 136 8.79 -1.16 6.52
N PRO A 137 8.41 -0.65 5.34
CA PRO A 137 7.21 0.15 5.19
C PRO A 137 5.95 -0.72 5.09
N HIS A 138 4.90 -0.36 5.81
CA HIS A 138 3.57 -0.97 5.75
C HIS A 138 2.53 0.09 5.41
N LEU A 139 1.73 -0.12 4.37
CA LEU A 139 0.70 0.85 3.96
C LEU A 139 -0.70 0.35 4.34
N MET A 140 -1.46 1.16 5.08
CA MET A 140 -2.82 0.78 5.46
C MET A 140 -3.78 0.89 4.27
N MET A 141 -4.60 -0.16 4.10
CA MET A 141 -5.60 -0.31 3.05
C MET A 141 -6.93 -0.79 3.63
N LEU A 142 -8.03 -0.47 2.95
CA LEU A 142 -9.37 -0.90 3.34
C LEU A 142 -9.46 -2.42 3.55
N ASN A 143 -10.03 -2.83 4.70
CA ASN A 143 -10.07 -4.21 5.17
C ASN A 143 -10.72 -5.20 4.18
N LEU A 144 -11.70 -4.73 3.40
CA LEU A 144 -12.44 -5.54 2.42
C LEU A 144 -11.50 -6.34 1.50
N TRP A 145 -10.39 -5.74 1.09
CA TRP A 145 -9.45 -6.33 0.16
C TRP A 145 -8.70 -7.55 0.73
N PHE A 146 -8.54 -7.63 2.05
CA PHE A 146 -7.86 -8.74 2.70
C PHE A 146 -8.72 -10.00 2.86
N TRP A 147 -10.01 -9.89 2.56
CA TRP A 147 -10.95 -11.01 2.46
C TRP A 147 -11.13 -11.52 1.02
N THR A 148 -10.48 -10.89 0.04
CA THR A 148 -10.58 -11.33 -1.36
C THR A 148 -9.54 -12.42 -1.63
N PRO A 149 -9.93 -13.63 -2.11
CA PRO A 149 -8.99 -14.71 -2.38
C PRO A 149 -7.98 -14.30 -3.44
N PHE A 150 -6.73 -14.76 -3.35
CA PHE A 150 -5.58 -14.42 -4.21
C PHE A 150 -5.15 -12.94 -4.18
N PHE A 151 -6.09 -12.00 -4.26
CA PHE A 151 -5.83 -10.57 -4.21
C PHE A 151 -5.22 -10.14 -2.88
N ARG A 152 -5.70 -10.69 -1.76
CA ARG A 152 -5.13 -10.44 -0.43
C ARG A 152 -3.64 -10.77 -0.37
N ASP A 153 -3.21 -11.82 -1.05
CA ASP A 153 -1.83 -12.30 -1.01
C ASP A 153 -0.93 -11.40 -1.85
N TYR A 154 -1.46 -10.95 -2.99
CA TYR A 154 -0.84 -9.95 -3.84
C TYR A 154 -0.64 -8.62 -3.09
N ILE A 155 -1.65 -8.07 -2.41
CA ILE A 155 -1.47 -6.80 -1.69
C ILE A 155 -0.59 -6.95 -0.44
N MET A 156 -0.67 -8.08 0.28
CA MET A 156 0.23 -8.35 1.41
C MET A 156 1.70 -8.44 0.96
N SER A 157 1.96 -8.93 -0.26
CA SER A 157 3.30 -8.98 -0.84
C SER A 157 3.95 -7.61 -1.02
N GLY A 158 3.14 -6.59 -1.31
CA GLY A 158 3.58 -5.19 -1.36
C GLY A 158 3.68 -4.53 0.02
N GLY A 159 3.34 -5.24 1.10
CA GLY A 159 3.35 -4.69 2.45
C GLY A 159 2.09 -3.92 2.84
N LEU A 160 0.98 -4.11 2.13
CA LEU A 160 -0.29 -3.55 2.54
C LEU A 160 -0.87 -4.33 3.71
N VAL A 161 -1.50 -3.59 4.63
CA VAL A 161 -2.11 -4.11 5.86
C VAL A 161 -3.51 -3.50 6.07
N PRO A 162 -4.42 -4.18 6.79
CA PRO A 162 -5.75 -3.66 7.09
C PRO A 162 -5.71 -2.32 7.85
N VAL A 163 -6.72 -1.47 7.62
CA VAL A 163 -6.84 -0.16 8.26
C VAL A 163 -7.51 -0.25 9.64
N ASP A 164 -7.09 -1.22 10.44
CA ASP A 164 -7.60 -1.48 11.79
C ASP A 164 -6.65 -1.00 12.89
N LYS A 165 -7.19 -0.61 14.04
CA LYS A 165 -6.39 -0.18 15.19
C LYS A 165 -5.53 -1.32 15.73
N GLU A 166 -6.07 -2.54 15.71
CA GLU A 166 -5.42 -3.75 16.18
C GLU A 166 -4.24 -4.12 15.27
N SER A 167 -4.42 -4.00 13.95
CA SER A 167 -3.33 -4.21 13.00
C SER A 167 -2.25 -3.16 13.17
N ALA A 168 -2.66 -1.89 13.34
CA ALA A 168 -1.75 -0.80 13.59
C ALA A 168 -0.92 -1.01 14.88
N ALA A 169 -1.61 -1.29 15.98
CA ALA A 169 -0.98 -1.55 17.27
C ALA A 169 0.00 -2.72 17.19
N HIS A 170 -0.41 -3.83 16.57
CA HIS A 170 0.43 -5.01 16.43
C HIS A 170 1.75 -4.73 15.69
N ILE A 171 1.74 -3.87 14.66
CA ILE A 171 2.95 -3.52 13.90
C ILE A 171 3.83 -2.54 14.71
N LEU A 172 3.22 -1.54 15.36
CA LEU A 172 3.98 -0.53 16.13
C LEU A 172 4.55 -1.07 17.43
N SER A 173 3.96 -2.13 17.99
CA SER A 173 4.42 -2.76 19.22
C SER A 173 5.47 -3.85 19.00
N ARG A 174 5.96 -4.05 17.77
CA ARG A 174 6.97 -5.09 17.49
C ARG A 174 8.31 -4.74 18.11
N GLU A 175 8.83 -5.68 18.89
CA GLU A 175 10.20 -5.64 19.37
C GLU A 175 11.20 -5.69 18.21
N GLY A 176 12.36 -5.07 18.39
CA GLY A 176 13.41 -4.96 17.36
C GLY A 176 13.28 -3.75 16.44
N GLY A 177 12.15 -3.03 16.48
CA GLY A 177 11.97 -1.80 15.72
C GLY A 177 11.86 -2.01 14.20
N GLY A 178 12.08 -0.93 13.46
CA GLY A 178 12.27 -0.96 12.02
C GLY A 178 10.97 -1.05 11.23
N ASN A 179 9.80 -0.93 11.85
CA ASN A 179 8.52 -0.93 11.14
C ASN A 179 8.05 0.51 10.94
N LEU A 180 7.80 0.91 9.69
CA LEU A 180 7.14 2.17 9.37
C LEU A 180 5.73 1.86 8.90
N MET A 181 4.72 2.20 9.68
CA MET A 181 3.34 2.13 9.25
C MET A 181 2.89 3.47 8.68
N ALA A 182 2.36 3.47 7.47
CA ALA A 182 1.82 4.65 6.82
C ALA A 182 0.29 4.60 6.80
N VAL A 183 -0.31 5.66 7.32
CA VAL A 183 -1.75 5.96 7.23
C VAL A 183 -1.94 7.03 6.18
N ILE A 184 -2.81 6.78 5.21
CA ILE A 184 -3.25 7.85 4.33
C ILE A 184 -4.25 8.71 5.09
N VAL A 185 -3.84 9.92 5.44
CA VAL A 185 -4.67 10.84 6.23
C VAL A 185 -5.85 11.34 5.37
N GLY A 186 -6.98 11.67 6.03
CA GLY A 186 -8.21 12.06 5.34
C GLY A 186 -9.05 10.91 4.77
N GLY A 187 -8.43 9.79 4.38
CA GLY A 187 -9.12 8.57 3.96
C GLY A 187 -10.03 8.76 2.74
N VAL A 188 -11.14 8.01 2.71
CA VAL A 188 -12.10 8.04 1.59
C VAL A 188 -12.65 9.44 1.30
N GLN A 189 -12.90 10.26 2.32
CA GLN A 189 -13.43 11.61 2.12
C GLN A 189 -12.47 12.50 1.33
N GLU A 190 -11.18 12.40 1.62
CA GLU A 190 -10.16 13.12 0.88
C GLU A 190 -10.01 12.61 -0.56
N ALA A 191 -10.13 11.29 -0.76
CA ALA A 191 -10.14 10.70 -2.08
C ALA A 191 -11.32 11.18 -2.94
N LEU A 192 -12.51 11.33 -2.34
CA LEU A 192 -13.71 11.83 -3.02
C LEU A 192 -13.66 13.34 -3.31
N ASP A 193 -12.96 14.11 -2.49
CA ASP A 193 -12.76 15.55 -2.67
C ASP A 193 -11.61 15.90 -3.63
N ALA A 194 -10.90 14.91 -4.17
CA ALA A 194 -9.76 15.12 -5.06
C ALA A 194 -10.20 15.79 -6.38
N ARG A 195 -9.67 16.99 -6.66
CA ARG A 195 -9.97 17.76 -7.88
C ARG A 195 -8.68 18.21 -8.56
N PRO A 196 -8.65 18.31 -9.90
CA PRO A 196 -7.52 18.94 -10.59
C PRO A 196 -7.26 20.35 -10.06
N GLY A 197 -5.99 20.67 -9.79
CA GLY A 197 -5.56 22.01 -9.37
C GLY A 197 -5.69 22.32 -7.87
N GLY A 198 -6.13 21.38 -7.03
CA GLY A 198 -6.16 21.61 -5.58
C GLY A 198 -6.15 20.33 -4.75
N TYR A 199 -5.49 20.38 -3.60
CA TYR A 199 -5.48 19.31 -2.60
C TYR A 199 -6.20 19.79 -1.34
N LYS A 200 -7.21 19.03 -0.91
CA LYS A 200 -7.99 19.35 0.30
C LYS A 200 -7.76 18.26 1.34
N LEU A 201 -7.01 18.60 2.38
CA LEU A 201 -6.68 17.71 3.48
C LEU A 201 -7.83 17.65 4.50
N VAL A 202 -8.37 16.46 4.76
CA VAL A 202 -9.51 16.28 5.68
C VAL A 202 -9.02 15.80 7.05
N LEU A 203 -8.60 16.74 7.91
CA LEU A 203 -8.02 16.42 9.23
C LEU A 203 -8.81 16.85 10.46
N ARG A 204 -9.68 17.86 10.35
CA ARG A 204 -10.27 18.55 11.52
C ARG A 204 -10.85 17.59 12.58
N ASN A 205 -11.51 16.53 12.14
CA ASN A 205 -12.16 15.54 12.99
C ASN A 205 -11.49 14.14 12.95
N ARG A 206 -10.33 14.00 12.28
CA ARG A 206 -9.64 12.71 12.05
C ARG A 206 -8.41 12.57 12.93
N LYS A 207 -8.59 12.54 14.25
CA LYS A 207 -7.48 12.49 15.24
C LYS A 207 -7.03 11.07 15.63
N GLY A 208 -7.59 10.03 15.00
CA GLY A 208 -7.33 8.62 15.37
C GLY A 208 -5.87 8.20 15.23
N PHE A 209 -5.21 8.62 14.14
CA PHE A 209 -3.80 8.32 13.91
C PHE A 209 -2.88 9.07 14.89
N ILE A 210 -3.25 10.30 15.29
CA ILE A 210 -2.52 11.06 16.33
C ILE A 210 -2.62 10.33 17.67
N ARG A 211 -3.82 9.85 18.02
CA ARG A 211 -4.00 9.04 19.24
C ARG A 211 -3.16 7.77 19.21
N LEU A 212 -3.08 7.08 18.06
CA LEU A 212 -2.22 5.91 17.88
C LEU A 212 -0.73 6.27 18.04
N ALA A 213 -0.29 7.40 17.46
CA ALA A 213 1.06 7.91 17.60
C ALA A 213 1.41 8.19 19.06
N LEU A 214 0.49 8.78 19.84
CA LEU A 214 0.72 9.06 21.27
C LEU A 214 0.76 7.78 22.11
N MET A 215 0.00 6.75 21.73
CA MET A 215 -0.03 5.47 22.46
C MET A 215 1.21 4.60 22.22
N HIS A 216 1.83 4.69 21.04
CA HIS A 216 2.95 3.82 20.65
C HIS A 216 4.25 4.60 20.38
N GLY A 217 4.19 5.93 20.42
CA GLY A 217 5.34 6.80 20.21
C GLY A 217 6.27 6.76 21.41
N TYR A 218 7.56 6.79 21.13
CA TYR A 218 8.59 6.91 22.15
C TYR A 218 8.62 8.37 22.64
N TRP A 219 8.34 8.59 23.92
CA TRP A 219 8.58 9.87 24.58
C TRP A 219 9.98 9.83 25.19
N GLU A 220 10.94 10.54 24.60
CA GLU A 220 12.16 10.89 25.33
C GLU A 220 11.83 12.08 26.22
N GLU A 221 11.85 11.86 27.54
CA GLU A 221 11.96 12.93 28.53
C GLU A 221 13.25 13.72 28.25
N GLY A 222 13.15 14.78 27.43
CA GLY A 222 14.30 15.62 27.08
C GLY A 222 14.18 16.39 25.76
N SER A 223 13.31 15.98 24.83
CA SER A 223 13.04 16.76 23.60
C SER A 223 12.03 17.87 23.88
N GLY A 224 12.39 18.79 24.77
CA GLY A 224 11.65 20.02 24.99
C GLY A 224 11.64 20.86 23.71
N PHE A 225 10.46 21.27 23.27
CA PHE A 225 10.34 22.52 22.54
C PHE A 225 10.75 23.63 23.51
N ASN A 226 11.97 24.15 23.32
CA ASN A 226 12.29 25.52 23.73
C ASN A 226 11.91 26.45 22.59
#